data_AF-A0A1G6UAQ7-F1
#
_entry.id   AF-A0A1G6UAQ7-F1
#
_cell.length_a   1.000
_cell.length_b   1.000
_cell.length_c   1.000
_cell.angle_alpha   90.00
_cell.angle_beta   90.00
_cell.angle_gamma   90.00
#
_symmetry.space_group_name_H-M   'P 1'
#
loop_
_entity.id
_entity.type
_entity.pdbx_description
1 polymer ?
#
loop_
_entity_poly.entity_id
_entity_poly.type
_entity_poly.pdbx_seq_one_letter_code
_entity_poly.pdbx_strand_id
1 'polypeptide(L)'
;MTRVKVEETKAAIEDGASEIDMLINLGALKSRAYDAVYQDIDAVVKAANGLTTKVIIETALLDDTEKRKATEIVMAAGANFVKTATGFNGGGATVEDIELLSSIVQGKIGIKAAGGIRTYDDAVKMMQAGATRIGASGAVAIIHNEKSDTDY
;
A
#
# COMPACT_ATOMS: atom_id res chain seq x y z
N MET A 1 -16.10 -8.56 -5.99
CA MET A 1 -16.18 -7.48 -4.98
C MET A 1 -15.87 -6.10 -5.55
N THR A 2 -15.35 -5.97 -6.77
CA THR A 2 -14.97 -4.71 -7.41
C THR A 2 -16.04 -3.62 -7.37
N ARG A 3 -17.30 -3.96 -7.69
CA ARG A 3 -18.44 -3.02 -7.60
C ARG A 3 -18.52 -2.34 -6.24
N VAL A 4 -18.33 -3.08 -5.14
CA VAL A 4 -18.42 -2.52 -3.78
C VAL A 4 -17.27 -1.54 -3.53
N LYS A 5 -16.05 -1.88 -3.93
CA LYS A 5 -14.89 -0.98 -3.80
C LYS A 5 -15.06 0.32 -4.59
N VAL A 6 -15.67 0.24 -5.78
CA VAL A 6 -15.98 1.41 -6.60
C VAL A 6 -17.00 2.32 -5.93
N GLU A 7 -18.09 1.76 -5.40
CA GLU A 7 -19.11 2.57 -4.72
C GLU A 7 -18.58 3.15 -3.40
N GLU A 8 -17.78 2.39 -2.64
CA GLU A 8 -17.09 2.90 -1.45
C GLU A 8 -16.11 4.04 -1.79
N THR A 9 -15.39 3.92 -2.90
CA THR A 9 -14.49 4.98 -3.37
C THR A 9 -15.26 6.27 -3.67
N LYS A 10 -16.39 6.19 -4.38
CA LYS A 10 -17.22 7.36 -4.69
C LYS A 10 -17.79 7.99 -3.42
N ALA A 11 -18.33 7.18 -2.52
CA ALA A 11 -18.86 7.65 -1.25
C ALA A 11 -17.78 8.35 -0.41
N ALA A 12 -16.58 7.77 -0.30
CA ALA A 12 -15.46 8.39 0.41
C ALA A 12 -15.07 9.75 -0.18
N ILE A 13 -15.14 9.91 -1.51
CA ILE A 13 -14.86 11.18 -2.19
C ILE A 13 -15.96 12.21 -1.93
N GLU A 14 -17.23 11.79 -1.97
CA GLU A 14 -18.37 12.64 -1.61
C GLU A 14 -18.26 13.12 -0.15
N ASP A 15 -17.73 12.28 0.74
CA ASP A 15 -17.44 12.60 2.15
C ASP A 15 -16.16 13.44 2.34
N GLY A 16 -15.44 13.77 1.26
CA GLY A 16 -14.29 14.70 1.27
C GLY A 16 -12.91 14.04 1.28
N ALA A 17 -12.79 12.73 1.05
CA ALA A 17 -11.50 12.08 0.92
C ALA A 17 -10.70 12.63 -0.27
N SER A 18 -9.40 12.89 -0.07
CA SER A 18 -8.47 13.36 -1.11
C SER A 18 -7.49 12.29 -1.59
N GLU A 19 -7.41 11.16 -0.88
CA GLU A 19 -6.61 10.00 -1.27
C GLU A 19 -7.36 8.71 -0.86
N ILE A 20 -7.16 7.64 -1.63
CA ILE A 20 -7.80 6.33 -1.39
C ILE A 20 -6.70 5.26 -1.21
N ASP A 21 -6.77 4.49 -0.12
CA ASP A 21 -5.95 3.29 0.10
C ASP A 21 -6.85 2.05 -0.06
N MET A 22 -6.73 1.32 -1.16
CA MET A 22 -7.49 0.08 -1.40
C MET A 22 -6.66 -1.16 -1.08
N LEU A 23 -7.30 -2.25 -0.63
CA LEU A 23 -6.67 -3.57 -0.54
C LEU A 23 -6.81 -4.32 -1.86
N ILE A 24 -5.75 -4.96 -2.33
CA ILE A 24 -5.77 -5.84 -3.51
C ILE A 24 -6.68 -7.06 -3.30
N ASN A 25 -7.17 -7.68 -4.36
CA ASN A 25 -7.82 -8.99 -4.24
C ASN A 25 -6.77 -10.10 -4.03
N LEU A 26 -6.40 -10.35 -2.78
CA LEU A 26 -5.39 -11.33 -2.38
C LEU A 26 -5.72 -12.75 -2.87
N GLY A 27 -6.97 -13.16 -2.78
CA GLY A 27 -7.40 -14.48 -3.25
C GLY A 27 -7.16 -14.64 -4.76
N ALA A 28 -7.56 -13.65 -5.55
CA ALA A 28 -7.32 -13.66 -6.99
C ALA A 28 -5.82 -13.64 -7.34
N LEU A 29 -5.01 -12.86 -6.60
CA LEU A 29 -3.56 -12.82 -6.79
C LEU A 29 -2.93 -14.20 -6.54
N LYS A 30 -3.25 -14.85 -5.41
CA LYS A 30 -2.74 -16.18 -5.05
C LYS A 30 -3.21 -17.27 -6.02
N SER A 31 -4.43 -17.14 -6.56
CA SER A 31 -4.93 -18.01 -7.62
C SER A 31 -4.40 -17.67 -9.02
N ARG A 32 -3.47 -16.70 -9.14
CA ARG A 32 -2.88 -16.23 -10.40
C ARG A 32 -3.89 -15.68 -11.41
N ALA A 33 -5.06 -15.25 -10.93
CA ALA A 33 -6.10 -14.60 -11.72
C ALA A 33 -5.77 -13.10 -11.91
N TYR A 34 -4.62 -12.82 -12.53
CA TYR A 34 -4.04 -11.47 -12.60
C TYR A 34 -4.93 -10.45 -13.32
N ASP A 35 -5.70 -10.87 -14.33
CA ASP A 35 -6.65 -10.00 -15.01
C ASP A 35 -7.75 -9.51 -14.06
N ALA A 36 -8.22 -10.38 -13.16
CA ALA A 36 -9.21 -10.00 -12.15
C ALA A 36 -8.63 -9.03 -11.12
N VAL A 37 -7.34 -9.18 -10.78
CA VAL A 37 -6.62 -8.26 -9.89
C VAL A 37 -6.45 -6.89 -10.56
N TYR A 38 -6.02 -6.88 -11.83
CA TYR A 38 -5.87 -5.67 -12.63
C TYR A 38 -7.20 -4.91 -12.76
N GLN A 39 -8.27 -5.60 -13.17
CA GLN A 39 -9.60 -5.01 -13.33
C GLN A 39 -10.15 -4.44 -12.02
N ASP A 40 -9.86 -5.09 -10.88
CA ASP A 40 -10.27 -4.61 -9.57
C ASP A 40 -9.59 -3.28 -9.19
N ILE A 41 -8.28 -3.16 -9.46
CA ILE A 41 -7.51 -1.94 -9.19
C ILE A 41 -7.87 -0.84 -10.17
N ASP A 42 -7.88 -1.13 -11.48
CA ASP A 42 -8.21 -0.18 -12.55
C ASP A 42 -9.60 0.44 -12.36
N ALA A 43 -10.58 -0.34 -11.91
CA ALA A 43 -11.91 0.17 -11.60
C ALA A 43 -11.90 1.20 -10.46
N VAL A 44 -11.11 0.96 -9.40
CA VAL A 44 -10.97 1.90 -8.28
C VAL A 44 -10.17 3.14 -8.69
N VAL A 45 -9.10 2.98 -9.46
CA VAL A 45 -8.30 4.10 -10.01
C VAL A 45 -9.18 5.02 -10.86
N LYS A 46 -10.03 4.45 -11.72
CA LYS A 46 -10.99 5.22 -12.51
C LYS A 46 -12.03 5.91 -11.64
N ALA A 47 -12.57 5.21 -10.64
CA ALA A 47 -13.55 5.77 -9.70
C ALA A 47 -12.96 6.91 -8.85
N ALA A 48 -11.65 6.88 -8.58
CA ALA A 48 -10.95 7.92 -7.84
C ALA A 48 -10.82 9.25 -8.60
N ASN A 49 -11.17 9.27 -9.90
CA ASN A 49 -11.28 10.49 -10.71
C ASN A 49 -10.09 11.46 -10.59
N GLY A 50 -8.87 10.91 -10.63
CA GLY A 50 -7.61 11.67 -10.55
C GLY A 50 -7.06 11.91 -9.14
N LEU A 51 -7.79 11.51 -8.09
CA LEU A 51 -7.24 11.51 -6.73
C LEU A 51 -6.15 10.45 -6.55
N THR A 52 -5.31 10.66 -5.55
CA THR A 52 -4.19 9.74 -5.26
C THR A 52 -4.72 8.39 -4.80
N THR A 53 -4.36 7.33 -5.51
CA THR A 53 -4.70 5.95 -5.16
C THR A 53 -3.47 5.17 -4.70
N LYS A 54 -3.66 4.36 -3.65
CA LYS A 54 -2.62 3.50 -3.08
C LYS A 54 -3.18 2.09 -2.98
N VAL A 55 -2.41 1.11 -3.42
CA VAL A 55 -2.83 -0.30 -3.39
C VAL A 55 -2.03 -1.05 -2.33
N ILE A 56 -2.72 -1.50 -1.30
CA ILE A 56 -2.17 -2.38 -0.26
C ILE A 56 -2.05 -3.79 -0.84
N ILE A 57 -0.85 -4.34 -0.83
CA ILE A 57 -0.59 -5.70 -1.33
C ILE A 57 -0.47 -6.74 -0.21
N GLU A 58 -0.43 -6.31 1.04
CA GLU A 58 -0.30 -7.15 2.24
C GLU A 58 0.93 -8.08 2.17
N THR A 59 2.12 -7.48 2.14
CA THR A 59 3.39 -8.17 1.86
C THR A 59 3.66 -9.38 2.77
N ALA A 60 3.21 -9.33 4.03
CA ALA A 60 3.35 -10.41 5.00
C ALA A 60 2.68 -11.74 4.57
N LEU A 61 1.71 -11.69 3.65
CA LEU A 61 1.02 -12.87 3.14
C LEU A 61 1.54 -13.33 1.78
N LEU A 62 2.52 -12.64 1.21
CA LEU A 62 3.01 -12.87 -0.14
C LEU A 62 4.46 -13.35 -0.13
N ASP A 63 4.79 -14.23 -1.07
CA ASP A 63 6.21 -14.49 -1.41
C ASP A 63 6.75 -13.39 -2.35
N ASP A 64 8.06 -13.37 -2.59
CA ASP A 64 8.69 -12.33 -3.42
C ASP A 64 8.23 -12.34 -4.88
N THR A 65 7.80 -13.49 -5.40
CA THR A 65 7.24 -13.61 -6.76
C THR A 65 5.86 -12.96 -6.81
N GLU A 66 5.02 -13.23 -5.80
CA GLU A 66 3.71 -12.62 -5.65
C GLU A 66 3.81 -11.10 -5.40
N LYS A 67 4.74 -10.64 -4.56
CA LYS A 67 5.02 -9.21 -4.34
C LYS A 67 5.43 -8.52 -5.64
N ARG A 68 6.34 -9.12 -6.42
CA ARG A 68 6.72 -8.61 -7.76
C ARG A 68 5.51 -8.46 -8.66
N LYS A 69 4.73 -9.53 -8.80
CA LYS A 69 3.58 -9.55 -9.69
C LYS A 69 2.51 -8.55 -9.26
N ALA A 70 2.20 -8.46 -7.97
CA ALA A 70 1.25 -7.48 -7.44
C ALA A 70 1.70 -6.05 -7.77
N THR A 71 2.97 -5.73 -7.54
CA THR A 71 3.53 -4.39 -7.80
C THR A 71 3.47 -4.02 -9.28
N GLU A 72 3.80 -4.94 -10.17
CA GLU A 72 3.66 -4.74 -11.63
C GLU A 72 2.21 -4.46 -12.03
N ILE A 73 1.24 -5.19 -11.46
CA ILE A 73 -0.19 -4.97 -11.74
C ILE A 73 -0.64 -3.61 -11.21
N VAL A 74 -0.19 -3.21 -10.01
CA VAL A 74 -0.48 -1.89 -9.41
C VAL A 74 0.01 -0.77 -10.33
N MET A 75 1.23 -0.89 -10.84
CA MET A 75 1.80 0.08 -11.81
C MET A 75 1.02 0.09 -13.12
N ALA A 76 0.68 -1.08 -13.66
CA ALA A 76 -0.05 -1.19 -14.93
C ALA A 76 -1.46 -0.60 -14.84
N ALA A 77 -2.13 -0.74 -13.68
CA ALA A 77 -3.46 -0.19 -13.44
C ALA A 77 -3.47 1.33 -13.20
N GLY A 78 -2.30 1.98 -13.17
CA GLY A 78 -2.19 3.43 -13.04
C GLY A 78 -2.34 3.97 -11.62
N ALA A 79 -2.20 3.13 -10.59
CA ALA A 79 -2.21 3.60 -9.21
C ALA A 79 -0.97 4.43 -8.87
N ASN A 80 -1.08 5.35 -7.92
CA ASN A 80 0.00 6.27 -7.56
C ASN A 80 0.98 5.69 -6.53
N PHE A 81 0.54 4.72 -5.73
CA PHE A 81 1.37 4.05 -4.73
C PHE A 81 1.11 2.56 -4.65
N VAL A 82 2.17 1.81 -4.35
CA VAL A 82 2.06 0.50 -3.69
C VAL A 82 2.24 0.68 -2.19
N LYS A 83 1.45 -0.02 -1.38
CA LYS A 83 1.48 0.02 0.09
C LYS A 83 1.72 -1.37 0.66
N THR A 84 2.55 -1.46 1.68
CA THR A 84 2.99 -2.76 2.24
C THR A 84 1.86 -3.50 2.94
N ALA A 85 1.29 -2.93 4.00
CA ALA A 85 0.40 -3.65 4.91
C ALA A 85 -0.88 -2.88 5.27
N THR A 86 -1.92 -3.63 5.67
CA THR A 86 -3.12 -3.06 6.32
C THR A 86 -2.88 -2.76 7.79
N GLY A 87 -2.00 -3.53 8.42
CA GLY A 87 -1.75 -3.53 9.87
C GLY A 87 -2.56 -4.58 10.65
N PHE A 88 -3.44 -5.35 10.00
CA PHE A 88 -4.32 -6.32 10.68
C PHE A 88 -3.86 -7.79 10.58
N ASN A 89 -2.85 -8.09 9.76
CA ASN A 89 -2.41 -9.47 9.47
C ASN A 89 -1.06 -9.86 10.10
N GLY A 90 -0.73 -9.26 11.26
CA GLY A 90 0.41 -9.66 12.11
C GLY A 90 1.81 -9.32 11.56
N GLY A 91 1.94 -8.94 10.29
CA GLY A 91 3.17 -8.44 9.67
C GLY A 91 3.09 -6.98 9.25
N GLY A 92 4.24 -6.29 9.26
CA GLY A 92 4.38 -4.88 8.89
C GLY A 92 5.35 -4.67 7.73
N ALA A 93 5.73 -3.42 7.49
CA ALA A 93 6.78 -3.10 6.52
C ALA A 93 8.15 -3.61 7.00
N THR A 94 8.88 -4.31 6.15
CA THR A 94 10.29 -4.68 6.34
C THR A 94 11.16 -3.91 5.36
N VAL A 95 12.45 -3.75 5.68
CA VAL A 95 13.40 -3.07 4.77
C VAL A 95 13.52 -3.84 3.46
N GLU A 96 13.58 -5.18 3.54
CA GLU A 96 13.71 -6.08 2.40
C GLU A 96 12.50 -5.99 1.46
N ASP A 97 11.28 -5.89 2.01
CA ASP A 97 10.08 -5.67 1.21
C ASP A 97 10.16 -4.33 0.48
N ILE A 98 10.56 -3.26 1.18
CA ILE A 98 10.67 -1.93 0.57
C ILE A 98 11.72 -1.90 -0.53
N GLU A 99 12.89 -2.49 -0.33
CA GLU A 99 13.94 -2.60 -1.36
C GLU A 99 13.45 -3.39 -2.58
N LEU A 100 12.76 -4.51 -2.36
CA LEU A 100 12.15 -5.30 -3.43
C LEU A 100 11.16 -4.46 -4.24
N LEU A 101 10.21 -3.80 -3.57
CA LEU A 101 9.23 -2.91 -4.20
C LEU A 101 9.92 -1.77 -4.95
N SER A 102 10.93 -1.15 -4.35
CA SER A 102 11.73 -0.06 -4.93
C SER A 102 12.39 -0.48 -6.25
N SER A 103 12.96 -1.69 -6.29
CA SER A 103 13.59 -2.25 -7.49
C SER A 103 12.63 -2.42 -8.68
N ILE A 104 11.33 -2.57 -8.40
CA ILE A 104 10.27 -2.76 -9.40
C ILE A 104 9.70 -1.42 -9.84
N VAL A 105 9.34 -0.55 -8.89
CA VAL A 105 8.68 0.73 -9.20
C VAL A 105 9.61 1.73 -9.85
N GLN A 106 10.91 1.70 -9.50
CA GLN A 106 11.95 2.55 -10.10
C GLN A 106 11.56 4.03 -10.14
N GLY A 107 10.93 4.52 -9.07
CA GLY A 107 10.46 5.91 -8.94
C GLY A 107 9.24 6.29 -9.79
N LYS A 108 8.64 5.38 -10.56
CA LYS A 108 7.46 5.66 -11.40
C LYS A 108 6.19 5.86 -10.57
N ILE A 109 6.09 5.17 -9.45
CA ILE A 109 5.03 5.31 -8.45
C ILE A 109 5.67 5.36 -7.07
N GLY A 110 4.95 5.89 -6.07
CA GLY A 110 5.44 5.93 -4.70
C GLY A 110 5.32 4.58 -3.98
N ILE A 111 6.05 4.45 -2.88
CA ILE A 111 5.92 3.34 -1.93
C ILE A 111 5.47 3.91 -0.59
N LYS A 112 4.39 3.37 -0.03
CA LYS A 112 3.93 3.67 1.33
C LYS A 112 4.26 2.51 2.26
N ALA A 113 5.27 2.68 3.10
CA ALA A 113 5.61 1.74 4.16
C ALA A 113 4.60 1.92 5.31
N ALA A 114 3.88 0.87 5.66
CA ALA A 114 2.90 0.86 6.74
C ALA A 114 2.96 -0.46 7.53
N GLY A 115 2.60 -0.37 8.82
CA GLY A 115 2.62 -1.48 9.77
C GLY A 115 3.96 -1.62 10.49
N GLY A 116 3.95 -1.55 11.82
CA GLY A 116 5.13 -1.81 12.67
C GLY A 116 6.17 -0.68 12.79
N ILE A 117 5.95 0.49 12.16
CA ILE A 117 6.88 1.63 12.22
C ILE A 117 6.59 2.45 13.48
N ARG A 118 7.47 2.35 14.49
CA ARG A 118 7.21 2.91 15.84
C ARG A 118 8.22 3.98 16.29
N THR A 119 9.36 4.08 15.63
CA THR A 119 10.42 5.03 15.98
C THR A 119 10.84 5.88 14.78
N TYR A 120 11.53 6.99 15.06
CA TYR A 120 12.17 7.80 14.03
C TYR A 120 13.13 6.95 13.17
N ASP A 121 13.95 6.13 13.82
CA ASP A 121 14.91 5.26 13.14
C ASP A 121 14.25 4.24 12.22
N ASP A 122 13.11 3.66 12.61
CA ASP A 122 12.33 2.78 11.73
C ASP A 122 11.87 3.51 10.48
N ALA A 123 11.31 4.73 10.65
CA ALA A 123 10.86 5.54 9.54
C ALA A 123 12.01 5.91 8.59
N VAL A 124 13.17 6.30 9.12
CA VAL A 124 14.37 6.61 8.34
C VAL A 124 14.85 5.39 7.56
N LYS A 125 14.91 4.19 8.18
CA LYS A 125 15.29 2.95 7.49
C LYS A 125 14.37 2.66 6.32
N MET A 126 13.05 2.79 6.51
CA MET A 126 12.09 2.58 5.42
C MET A 126 12.28 3.60 4.30
N MET A 127 12.53 4.87 4.61
CA MET A 127 12.80 5.89 3.59
C MET A 127 14.10 5.64 2.83
N GLN A 128 15.17 5.24 3.53
CA GLN A 128 16.46 4.88 2.91
C GLN A 128 16.33 3.66 1.98
N ALA A 129 15.48 2.69 2.33
CA ALA A 129 15.16 1.53 1.50
C ALA A 129 14.36 1.88 0.22
N GLY A 130 13.75 3.06 0.17
CA GLY A 130 13.00 3.56 -0.99
C GLY A 130 11.54 3.93 -0.72
N ALA A 131 11.07 3.86 0.52
CA ALA A 131 9.73 4.34 0.86
C ALA A 131 9.63 5.86 0.69
N THR A 132 8.60 6.31 -0.01
CA THR A 132 8.31 7.75 -0.23
C THR A 132 7.22 8.28 0.70
N ARG A 133 6.56 7.40 1.46
CA ARG A 133 5.50 7.74 2.42
C ARG A 133 5.54 6.75 3.58
N ILE A 134 5.31 7.24 4.79
CA ILE A 134 5.18 6.44 6.01
C ILE A 134 3.72 6.46 6.48
N GLY A 135 3.19 5.29 6.82
CA GLY A 135 1.91 5.12 7.50
C GLY A 135 2.14 4.63 8.92
N ALA A 136 1.92 5.50 9.91
CA ALA A 136 2.08 5.19 11.33
C ALA A 136 1.01 5.91 12.16
N SER A 137 0.40 5.22 13.12
CA SER A 137 -0.55 5.76 14.11
C SER A 137 0.15 6.66 15.15
N GLY A 138 1.41 6.36 15.46
CA GLY A 138 2.25 7.10 16.42
C GLY A 138 3.09 8.22 15.83
N ALA A 139 2.65 8.85 14.74
CA ALA A 139 3.48 9.82 14.00
C ALA A 139 4.01 10.96 14.89
N VAL A 140 3.21 11.43 15.87
CA VAL A 140 3.62 12.49 16.81
C VAL A 140 4.81 12.05 17.70
N ALA A 141 4.75 10.85 18.28
CA ALA A 141 5.87 10.31 19.06
C ALA A 141 7.12 10.17 18.19
N ILE A 142 6.95 9.63 16.97
CA ILE A 142 8.04 9.43 16.01
C ILE A 142 8.77 10.75 15.68
N ILE A 143 8.04 11.85 15.43
CA ILE A 143 8.68 13.14 15.13
C ILE A 143 9.34 13.79 16.35
N HIS A 144 8.92 13.44 17.56
CA HIS A 144 9.55 13.84 18.82
C HIS A 144 10.68 12.91 19.26
N ASN A 145 11.05 11.94 18.41
CA ASN A 145 12.07 10.93 18.68
C ASN A 145 11.74 10.05 19.91
N GLU A 146 10.45 9.86 20.15
CA GLU A 146 9.90 8.95 21.14
C GLU A 146 9.48 7.63 20.47
N LYS A 147 9.35 6.57 21.27
CA LYS A 147 8.79 5.31 20.79
C LYS A 147 7.27 5.37 20.89
N SER A 148 6.60 5.05 19.80
CA SER A 148 5.15 4.89 19.82
C SER A 148 4.75 3.58 20.51
N ASP A 149 3.90 3.72 21.54
CA ASP A 149 3.25 2.60 22.25
C ASP A 149 1.82 2.34 21.75
N THR A 150 1.41 2.89 20.61
CA THR A 150 0.10 2.53 20.04
C THR A 150 0.09 1.07 19.59
N ASP A 151 -0.90 0.35 20.10
CA ASP A 151 -1.19 -1.02 19.68
C ASP A 151 -1.83 -1.07 18.28
N TYR A 152 -1.65 -2.21 17.62
CA TYR A 152 -2.24 -2.59 16.34
C TYR A 152 -2.96 -3.92 16.49
#